data_AF-A0A4S4L0T9-F1
#
_entry.id   AF-A0A4S4L0T9-F1
#
_cell.length_a   1.000
_cell.length_b   1.000
_cell.length_c   1.000
_cell.angle_alpha   90.00
_cell.angle_beta   90.00
_cell.angle_gamma   90.00
#
_symmetry.space_group_name_H-M   'P 1'
#
loop_
_entity.id
_entity.type
_entity.pdbx_description
1 polymer ?
#
loop_
_entity_poly.entity_id
_entity_poly.type
_entity_poly.pdbx_seq_one_letter_code
_entity_poly.pdbx_strand_id
1 'polypeptide(L)'
;MVSRAQELPLWTISIPIVPPHLNPHYAAMVTNADFPQIAGKRFTYTYGNNWSYEMFFHSPTRCVYRIHSGPLAGRTNFQHAHYQKIRDNIWQCSWLEETGTVVSMVVDFDQRTVTTFGAFARGHWDHPEAARGWKRNPEDLARWKGLAKEGKDQADKHLMVERADMTSLEQGRGDLPEIQEDWPTM
;
A
#
# COMPACT_ATOMS: atom_id res chain seq x y z
N MET A 1 -27.63 -10.45 -48.63
CA MET A 1 -26.61 -9.45 -48.27
C MET A 1 -26.29 -9.68 -46.79
N VAL A 2 -25.24 -10.46 -46.50
CA VAL A 2 -24.84 -10.84 -45.13
C VAL A 2 -23.38 -10.40 -44.98
N SER A 3 -23.12 -9.43 -44.11
CA SER A 3 -21.76 -8.93 -43.88
C SER A 3 -20.92 -10.00 -43.18
N ARG A 4 -19.82 -10.41 -43.79
CA ARG A 4 -18.76 -11.14 -43.09
C ARG A 4 -18.17 -10.21 -42.03
N ALA A 5 -18.33 -10.56 -40.76
CA ALA A 5 -17.48 -10.01 -39.71
C ALA A 5 -16.03 -10.44 -40.03
N GLN A 6 -15.13 -9.45 -40.15
CA GLN A 6 -13.69 -9.72 -40.23
C GLN A 6 -13.22 -10.19 -38.86
N GLU A 7 -12.77 -11.44 -38.77
CA GLU A 7 -12.04 -11.93 -37.59
C GLU A 7 -10.71 -11.17 -37.51
N LEU A 8 -10.53 -10.38 -36.43
CA LEU A 8 -9.25 -9.74 -36.14
C LEU A 8 -8.28 -10.79 -35.58
N PRO A 9 -7.00 -10.79 -35.98
CA PRO A 9 -6.03 -11.76 -35.49
C PRO A 9 -5.81 -11.60 -33.98
N LEU A 10 -5.84 -12.72 -33.26
CA LEU A 10 -5.41 -12.83 -31.86
C LEU A 10 -3.89 -12.62 -31.80
N TRP A 11 -3.46 -11.37 -31.56
CA TRP A 11 -2.08 -11.09 -31.21
C TRP A 11 -1.83 -11.64 -29.80
N THR A 12 -1.24 -12.82 -29.69
CA THR A 12 -0.72 -13.31 -28.41
C THR A 12 0.44 -12.40 -28.01
N ILE A 13 0.23 -11.54 -27.02
CA ILE A 13 1.32 -10.78 -26.41
C ILE A 13 2.15 -11.78 -25.59
N SER A 14 3.18 -12.35 -26.19
CA SER A 14 4.22 -13.06 -25.45
C SER A 14 5.23 -12.03 -24.95
N ILE A 15 5.00 -11.49 -23.75
CA ILE A 15 6.02 -10.71 -23.05
C ILE A 15 7.09 -11.71 -22.59
N PRO A 16 8.34 -11.67 -23.10
CA PRO A 16 9.39 -12.48 -22.52
C PRO A 16 9.58 -12.04 -21.06
N ILE A 17 9.19 -12.89 -20.12
CA ILE A 17 9.43 -12.65 -18.69
C ILE A 17 10.92 -12.82 -18.48
N VAL A 18 11.69 -11.73 -18.56
CA VAL A 18 13.08 -11.73 -18.10
C VAL A 18 13.02 -11.98 -16.59
N PRO A 19 13.68 -13.04 -16.07
CA PRO A 19 13.71 -13.29 -14.65
C PRO A 19 14.13 -12.03 -13.89
N PRO A 20 13.47 -11.67 -12.77
CA PRO A 20 13.79 -10.53 -11.92
C PRO A 20 15.30 -10.25 -11.71
N HIS A 21 16.08 -11.29 -11.49
CA HIS A 21 17.52 -11.21 -11.23
C HIS A 21 18.38 -10.92 -12.47
N LEU A 22 17.81 -11.02 -13.68
CA LEU A 22 18.47 -10.73 -14.96
C LEU A 22 18.00 -9.41 -15.58
N ASN A 23 17.00 -8.74 -14.98
CA ASN A 23 16.52 -7.45 -15.44
C ASN A 23 17.21 -6.33 -14.65
N PRO A 24 18.13 -5.56 -15.27
CA PRO A 24 18.85 -4.48 -14.59
C PRO A 24 17.92 -3.34 -14.15
N HIS A 25 16.71 -3.22 -14.72
CA HIS A 25 15.67 -2.30 -14.25
C HIS A 25 14.84 -2.86 -13.10
N TYR A 26 14.78 -4.19 -12.92
CA TYR A 26 14.12 -4.83 -11.77
C TYR A 26 14.98 -4.74 -10.51
N ALA A 27 16.30 -4.60 -10.67
CA ALA A 27 17.25 -4.29 -9.60
C ALA A 27 17.03 -2.90 -8.95
N ALA A 28 16.04 -2.12 -9.40
CA ALA A 28 15.59 -0.87 -8.75
C ALA A 28 14.63 -1.09 -7.56
N MET A 29 14.32 -2.35 -7.20
CA MET A 29 13.86 -2.69 -5.87
C MET A 29 14.93 -2.22 -4.86
N VAL A 30 14.51 -1.63 -3.75
CA VAL A 30 15.43 -1.15 -2.70
C VAL A 30 16.53 -2.15 -2.42
N THR A 31 17.76 -1.76 -2.72
CA THR A 31 18.91 -2.46 -2.17
C THR A 31 18.94 -2.14 -0.67
N ASN A 32 19.43 -3.07 0.16
CA ASN A 32 19.68 -2.77 1.58
C ASN A 32 20.56 -1.51 1.77
N ALA A 33 21.28 -1.06 0.73
CA ALA A 33 22.08 0.16 0.76
C ALA A 33 21.26 1.46 0.63
N ASP A 34 20.10 1.45 -0.03
CA ASP A 34 19.28 2.66 -0.22
C ASP A 34 18.24 2.85 0.89
N PHE A 35 17.77 1.76 1.51
CA PHE A 35 16.76 1.79 2.58
C PHE A 35 17.10 2.76 3.75
N PRO A 36 18.37 2.93 4.17
CA PRO A 36 18.72 3.88 5.24
C PRO A 36 18.24 5.31 5.01
N GLN A 37 17.93 5.73 3.78
CA GLN A 37 17.36 7.05 3.52
C GLN A 37 15.92 7.21 4.04
N ILE A 38 15.16 6.13 4.20
CA ILE A 38 13.80 6.16 4.75
C ILE A 38 13.69 5.53 6.13
N ALA A 39 14.65 4.67 6.49
CA ALA A 39 14.72 4.03 7.79
C ALA A 39 14.67 5.06 8.93
N GLY A 40 13.97 4.72 10.00
CA GLY A 40 13.85 5.57 11.18
C GLY A 40 12.88 6.75 11.01
N LYS A 41 12.47 7.12 9.79
CA LYS A 41 11.51 8.21 9.59
C LYS A 41 10.09 7.75 9.91
N ARG A 42 9.46 8.47 10.83
CA ARG A 42 8.03 8.40 11.14
C ARG A 42 7.38 9.70 10.73
N PHE A 43 6.21 9.64 10.12
CA PHE A 43 5.49 10.85 9.73
C PHE A 43 4.00 10.66 9.89
N THR A 44 3.34 11.73 10.34
CA THR A 44 1.89 11.85 10.28
C THR A 44 1.54 12.69 9.07
N TYR A 45 0.52 12.27 8.32
CA TYR A 45 0.02 12.96 7.15
C TYR A 45 -1.49 13.00 7.15
N THR A 46 -2.05 14.07 6.59
CA THR A 46 -3.49 14.31 6.56
C THR A 46 -3.92 14.63 5.13
N TYR A 47 -4.87 13.85 4.62
CA TYR A 47 -5.49 14.06 3.31
C TYR A 47 -6.40 15.29 3.32
N GLY A 48 -6.76 15.81 2.14
CA GLY A 48 -7.68 16.94 2.00
C GLY A 48 -9.09 16.72 2.60
N ASN A 49 -9.48 15.45 2.81
CA ASN A 49 -10.71 15.06 3.50
C ASN A 49 -10.58 14.92 5.03
N ASN A 50 -9.49 15.43 5.61
CA ASN A 50 -9.15 15.39 7.04
C ASN A 50 -8.92 13.99 7.63
N TRP A 51 -8.66 12.97 6.82
CA TRP A 51 -8.23 11.67 7.32
C TRP A 51 -6.73 11.69 7.61
N SER A 52 -6.38 11.36 8.85
CA SER A 52 -5.02 11.44 9.36
C SER A 52 -4.46 10.06 9.64
N TYR A 53 -3.23 9.85 9.20
CA TYR A 53 -2.52 8.60 9.21
C TYR A 53 -1.11 8.84 9.73
N GLU A 54 -0.55 7.83 10.37
CA GLU A 54 0.83 7.80 10.85
C GLU A 54 1.52 6.58 10.27
N MET A 55 2.71 6.77 9.71
CA MET A 55 3.47 5.75 8.99
C MET A 55 4.90 5.65 9.53
N PHE A 56 5.42 4.42 9.56
CA PHE A 56 6.82 4.13 9.81
C PHE A 56 7.30 2.97 8.94
N PHE A 57 8.41 3.18 8.22
CA PHE A 57 9.05 2.14 7.42
C PHE A 57 10.06 1.38 8.28
N HIS A 58 9.64 0.21 8.76
CA HIS A 58 10.34 -0.58 9.78
C HIS A 58 11.62 -1.22 9.24
N SER A 59 11.53 -1.81 8.05
CA SER A 59 12.64 -2.54 7.41
C SER A 59 12.51 -2.51 5.89
N PRO A 60 13.52 -3.00 5.14
CA PRO A 60 13.47 -3.08 3.67
C PRO A 60 12.27 -3.85 3.11
N THR A 61 11.53 -4.58 3.94
CA THR A 61 10.38 -5.38 3.56
C THR A 61 9.13 -5.07 4.36
N ARG A 62 9.18 -4.19 5.38
CA ARG A 62 8.05 -3.97 6.30
C ARG A 62 7.74 -2.51 6.53
N CYS A 63 6.44 -2.21 6.56
CA CYS A 63 5.90 -0.97 7.09
C CYS A 63 4.90 -1.26 8.21
N VAL A 64 4.71 -0.28 9.09
CA VAL A 64 3.68 -0.26 10.12
C VAL A 64 3.02 1.11 10.13
N TYR A 65 1.70 1.13 10.27
CA TYR A 65 0.93 2.37 10.24
C TYR A 65 -0.26 2.32 11.20
N ARG A 66 -0.73 3.50 11.58
CA ARG A 66 -1.95 3.73 12.37
C ARG A 66 -2.80 4.80 11.72
N ILE A 67 -4.12 4.65 11.81
CA ILE A 67 -5.09 5.61 11.31
C ILE A 67 -5.70 6.35 12.50
N HIS A 68 -5.52 7.67 12.53
CA HIS A 68 -5.92 8.54 13.65
C HIS A 68 -7.31 9.13 13.48
N SER A 69 -7.73 9.44 12.24
CA SER A 69 -9.05 10.01 11.97
C SER A 69 -9.67 9.46 10.68
N GLY A 70 -10.96 9.74 10.46
CA GLY A 70 -11.72 9.23 9.32
C GLY A 70 -12.41 7.90 9.58
N PRO A 71 -13.05 7.29 8.56
CA PRO A 71 -13.86 6.08 8.71
C PRO A 71 -13.08 4.88 9.27
N LEU A 72 -11.77 4.84 9.04
CA LEU A 72 -10.88 3.76 9.46
C LEU A 72 -10.12 4.08 10.78
N ALA A 73 -10.47 5.16 11.48
CA ALA A 73 -9.80 5.56 12.73
C ALA A 73 -9.74 4.40 13.74
N GLY A 74 -8.58 4.22 14.36
CA GLY A 74 -8.30 3.11 15.27
C GLY A 74 -7.77 1.84 14.60
N ARG A 75 -7.72 1.77 13.26
CA ARG A 75 -6.99 0.70 12.56
C ARG A 75 -5.49 0.89 12.76
N THR A 76 -4.81 -0.15 13.23
CA THR A 76 -3.35 -0.26 13.20
C THR A 76 -3.00 -1.49 12.37
N ASN A 77 -1.99 -1.40 11.52
CA ASN A 77 -1.65 -2.48 10.61
C ASN A 77 -0.15 -2.51 10.28
N PHE A 78 0.32 -3.64 9.76
CA PHE A 78 1.69 -3.81 9.25
C PHE A 78 1.66 -4.67 7.99
N GLN A 79 2.55 -4.41 7.04
CA GLN A 79 2.50 -5.08 5.73
C GLN A 79 3.88 -5.43 5.18
N HIS A 80 3.90 -6.43 4.29
CA HIS A 80 5.01 -6.56 3.35
C HIS A 80 4.94 -5.38 2.38
N ALA A 81 5.99 -4.58 2.34
CA ALA A 81 6.03 -3.39 1.51
C ALA A 81 7.14 -3.51 0.48
N HIS A 82 6.80 -3.14 -0.75
CA HIS A 82 7.73 -2.98 -1.85
C HIS A 82 8.11 -1.51 -1.96
N TYR A 83 9.41 -1.25 -1.93
CA TYR A 83 9.96 0.09 -2.00
C TYR A 83 10.73 0.29 -3.30
N GLN A 84 10.53 1.44 -3.92
CA GLN A 84 11.32 1.90 -5.06
C GLN A 84 11.80 3.32 -4.78
N LYS A 85 13.10 3.53 -4.92
CA LYS A 85 13.69 4.87 -4.88
C LYS A 85 13.43 5.55 -6.22
N ILE A 86 12.64 6.62 -6.22
CA ILE A 86 12.42 7.41 -7.44
C ILE A 86 13.61 8.36 -7.64
N ARG A 87 13.99 9.06 -6.57
CA ARG A 87 15.22 9.87 -6.44
C ARG A 87 15.54 10.05 -4.95
N ASP A 88 16.59 10.77 -4.61
CA ASP A 88 16.85 11.12 -3.21
C ASP A 88 15.62 11.80 -2.58
N ASN A 89 15.27 11.36 -1.37
CA ASN A 89 14.10 11.81 -0.60
C ASN A 89 12.71 11.62 -1.25
N ILE A 90 12.61 10.99 -2.43
CA ILE A 90 11.32 10.58 -3.02
C ILE A 90 11.26 9.07 -3.20
N TRP A 91 10.22 8.50 -2.62
CA TRP A 91 10.07 7.06 -2.46
C TRP A 91 8.68 6.61 -2.86
N GLN A 92 8.58 5.53 -3.62
CA GLN A 92 7.32 4.81 -3.83
C GLN A 92 7.27 3.58 -2.94
N CYS A 93 6.19 3.45 -2.17
CA CYS A 93 5.95 2.37 -1.22
C CYS A 93 4.61 1.71 -1.56
N SER A 94 4.61 0.40 -1.83
CA SER A 94 3.39 -0.31 -2.27
C SER A 94 3.19 -1.61 -1.51
N TRP A 95 1.94 -1.98 -1.21
CA TRP A 95 1.60 -3.22 -0.51
C TRP A 95 0.19 -3.71 -0.83
N LEU A 96 -0.07 -4.97 -0.49
CA LEU A 96 -1.39 -5.60 -0.49
C LEU A 96 -1.81 -5.88 0.95
N GLU A 97 -3.07 -5.57 1.28
CA GLU A 97 -3.64 -5.79 2.61
C GLU A 97 -4.56 -7.01 2.65
N GLU A 98 -4.80 -7.54 3.84
CA GLU A 98 -5.73 -8.66 4.09
C GLU A 98 -7.18 -8.33 3.79
N THR A 99 -7.51 -7.04 3.68
CA THR A 99 -8.80 -6.55 3.20
C THR A 99 -8.94 -6.62 1.68
N GLY A 100 -7.90 -7.04 0.96
CA GLY A 100 -7.86 -7.06 -0.51
C GLY A 100 -7.59 -5.68 -1.14
N THR A 101 -7.25 -4.69 -0.32
CA THR A 101 -6.84 -3.36 -0.78
C THR A 101 -5.39 -3.37 -1.23
N VAL A 102 -5.13 -2.82 -2.41
CA VAL A 102 -3.77 -2.50 -2.88
C VAL A 102 -3.52 -1.02 -2.61
N VAL A 103 -2.37 -0.70 -2.04
CA VAL A 103 -1.92 0.68 -1.83
C VAL A 103 -0.59 0.87 -2.55
N SER A 104 -0.46 2.00 -3.24
CA SER A 104 0.82 2.52 -3.72
C SER A 104 0.87 4.00 -3.37
N MET A 105 1.88 4.40 -2.61
CA MET A 105 2.07 5.79 -2.22
C MET A 105 3.44 6.29 -2.62
N VAL A 106 3.50 7.55 -3.03
CA VAL A 106 4.75 8.29 -3.20
C VAL A 106 4.90 9.26 -2.03
N VAL A 107 6.02 9.15 -1.34
CA VAL A 107 6.42 9.97 -0.19
C VAL A 107 7.55 10.89 -0.64
N ASP A 108 7.32 12.20 -0.56
CA ASP A 108 8.32 13.23 -0.80
C ASP A 108 8.68 13.89 0.53
N PHE A 109 9.86 13.56 1.06
CA PHE A 109 10.33 14.11 2.33
C PHE A 109 10.82 15.56 2.22
N ASP A 110 11.24 16.01 1.04
CA ASP A 110 11.69 17.39 0.81
C ASP A 110 10.47 18.32 0.83
N GLN A 111 9.41 17.94 0.13
CA GLN A 111 8.15 18.70 0.02
C GLN A 111 7.16 18.36 1.13
N ARG A 112 7.47 17.37 1.98
CA ARG A 112 6.59 16.89 3.06
C ARG A 112 5.19 16.53 2.57
N THR A 113 5.12 15.80 1.45
CA THR A 113 3.85 15.42 0.84
C THR A 113 3.77 13.93 0.55
N VAL A 114 2.55 13.42 0.54
CA VAL A 114 2.23 12.04 0.20
C VAL A 114 1.18 12.05 -0.90
N THR A 115 1.38 11.25 -1.93
CA THR A 115 0.33 10.98 -2.94
C THR A 115 0.05 9.50 -2.92
N THR A 116 -1.24 9.14 -2.86
CA THR A 116 -1.67 7.76 -2.63
C THR A 116 -2.63 7.34 -3.73
N PHE A 117 -2.34 6.20 -4.33
CA PHE A 117 -3.28 5.39 -5.08
C PHE A 117 -3.70 4.21 -4.20
N GLY A 118 -4.99 4.11 -3.92
CA GLY A 118 -5.59 2.98 -3.21
C GLY A 118 -6.64 2.31 -4.08
N ALA A 119 -6.53 1.00 -4.29
CA ALA A 119 -7.56 0.20 -4.92
C ALA A 119 -8.24 -0.68 -3.86
N PHE A 120 -9.34 -0.16 -3.29
CA PHE A 120 -10.07 -0.81 -2.20
C PHE A 120 -10.95 -1.93 -2.71
N ALA A 121 -10.90 -3.10 -2.05
CA ALA A 121 -11.93 -4.12 -2.27
C ALA A 121 -13.31 -3.58 -1.88
N ARG A 122 -14.36 -4.07 -2.53
CA ARG A 122 -15.72 -3.56 -2.34
C ARG A 122 -16.17 -3.62 -0.89
N GLY A 123 -15.95 -4.76 -0.21
CA GLY A 123 -16.27 -4.90 1.21
C GLY A 123 -15.53 -3.91 2.10
N HIS A 124 -14.25 -3.66 1.84
CA HIS A 124 -13.49 -2.68 2.62
C HIS A 124 -14.03 -1.26 2.43
N TRP A 125 -14.39 -0.90 1.19
CA TRP A 125 -14.93 0.42 0.88
C TRP A 125 -16.33 0.65 1.47
N ASP A 126 -17.22 -0.33 1.34
CA ASP A 126 -18.61 -0.22 1.78
C ASP A 126 -18.76 -0.40 3.31
N HIS A 127 -17.82 -1.12 3.94
CA HIS A 127 -17.84 -1.41 5.38
C HIS A 127 -16.53 -1.02 6.08
N PRO A 128 -16.12 0.27 6.04
CA PRO A 128 -14.83 0.70 6.55
C PRO A 128 -14.70 0.47 8.07
N GLU A 129 -15.79 0.53 8.83
CA GLU A 129 -15.71 0.29 10.28
C GLU A 129 -15.28 -1.15 10.61
N ALA A 130 -15.63 -2.12 9.77
CA ALA A 130 -15.21 -3.51 9.92
C ALA A 130 -13.70 -3.68 9.65
N ALA A 131 -13.06 -2.70 9.01
CA ALA A 131 -11.61 -2.69 8.81
C ALA A 131 -10.84 -2.05 10.00
N ARG A 132 -11.51 -1.57 11.05
CA ARG A 132 -10.83 -1.09 12.28
C ARG A 132 -10.21 -2.24 13.08
N GLY A 133 -9.37 -1.90 14.06
CA GLY A 133 -8.73 -2.84 14.98
C GLY A 133 -7.24 -3.04 14.73
N TRP A 134 -6.68 -4.11 15.30
CA TRP A 134 -5.24 -4.40 15.21
C TRP A 134 -5.02 -5.72 14.48
N LYS A 135 -4.15 -5.75 13.46
CA LYS A 135 -3.88 -6.96 12.66
C LYS A 135 -3.54 -8.21 13.46
N ARG A 136 -2.89 -8.04 14.63
CA ARG A 136 -2.52 -9.18 15.50
C ARG A 136 -3.69 -9.71 16.32
N ASN A 137 -4.80 -9.00 16.42
CA ASN A 137 -6.03 -9.55 16.97
C ASN A 137 -6.63 -10.52 15.93
N PRO A 138 -6.75 -11.83 16.24
CA PRO A 138 -7.25 -12.83 15.31
C PRO A 138 -8.66 -12.54 14.79
N GLU A 139 -9.51 -11.93 15.62
CA GLU A 139 -10.90 -11.60 15.25
C GLU A 139 -10.94 -10.47 14.21
N ASP A 140 -10.12 -9.44 14.41
CA ASP A 140 -9.99 -8.33 13.46
C ASP A 140 -9.43 -8.84 12.13
N LEU A 141 -8.39 -9.66 12.18
CA LEU A 141 -7.79 -10.26 10.99
C LEU A 141 -8.77 -11.15 10.22
N ALA A 142 -9.54 -11.99 10.92
CA ALA A 142 -10.56 -12.83 10.30
C ALA A 142 -11.65 -11.99 9.62
N ARG A 143 -12.10 -10.92 10.28
CA ARG A 143 -13.06 -9.95 9.73
C ARG A 143 -12.51 -9.27 8.47
N TRP A 144 -11.26 -8.81 8.48
CA TRP A 144 -10.63 -8.18 7.33
C TRP A 144 -10.53 -9.11 6.12
N LYS A 145 -10.17 -10.38 6.35
CA LYS A 145 -10.19 -11.42 5.31
C LYS A 145 -11.59 -11.71 4.77
N GLY A 146 -12.63 -11.45 5.56
CA GLY A 146 -14.03 -11.48 5.11
C GLY A 146 -14.30 -10.37 4.09
N LEU A 147 -13.90 -9.14 4.38
CA LEU A 147 -14.08 -7.97 3.51
C LEU A 147 -13.44 -8.16 2.13
N ALA A 148 -12.29 -8.85 2.07
CA ALA A 148 -11.59 -9.15 0.82
C ALA A 148 -12.38 -10.06 -0.13
N LYS A 149 -13.39 -10.79 0.38
CA LYS A 149 -14.23 -11.71 -0.40
C LYS A 149 -15.50 -11.03 -0.94
N GLU A 150 -15.73 -9.78 -0.56
CA GLU A 150 -16.89 -9.02 -1.00
C GLU A 150 -16.55 -8.19 -2.24
N GLY A 151 -17.38 -8.31 -3.28
CA GLY A 151 -17.07 -7.91 -4.65
C GLY A 151 -16.89 -9.16 -5.53
N LYS A 152 -17.57 -9.20 -6.67
CA LYS A 152 -17.58 -10.38 -7.55
C LYS A 152 -16.41 -10.36 -8.54
N ASP A 153 -15.86 -9.18 -8.80
CA ASP A 153 -14.76 -8.96 -9.75
C ASP A 153 -13.71 -8.01 -9.17
N GLN A 154 -12.45 -8.14 -9.61
CA GLN A 154 -11.42 -7.13 -9.33
C GLN A 154 -11.77 -5.76 -9.92
N ALA A 155 -12.57 -5.73 -10.98
CA ALA A 155 -13.14 -4.53 -11.55
C ALA A 155 -14.10 -3.78 -10.60
N ASP A 156 -14.59 -4.42 -9.54
CA ASP A 156 -15.47 -3.78 -8.54
C ASP A 156 -14.71 -2.90 -7.54
N LYS A 157 -13.37 -2.86 -7.62
CA LYS A 157 -12.56 -2.08 -6.68
C LYS A 157 -12.86 -0.59 -6.77
N HIS A 158 -12.94 0.06 -5.61
CA HIS A 158 -13.03 1.51 -5.55
C HIS A 158 -11.62 2.11 -5.60
N LEU A 159 -11.40 3.02 -6.54
CA LEU A 159 -10.12 3.70 -6.69
C LEU A 159 -10.14 5.03 -5.94
N MET A 160 -9.21 5.18 -5.00
CA MET A 160 -8.95 6.41 -4.27
C MET A 160 -7.62 6.98 -4.74
N VAL A 161 -7.64 8.25 -5.19
CA VAL A 161 -6.43 8.98 -5.58
C VAL A 161 -6.41 10.28 -4.79
N GLU A 162 -5.52 10.36 -3.81
CA GLU A 162 -5.53 11.44 -2.83
C GLU A 162 -4.12 11.97 -2.59
N ARG A 163 -4.04 13.27 -2.28
CA ARG A 163 -2.81 13.93 -1.82
C ARG A 163 -2.98 14.34 -0.36
N ALA A 164 -1.91 14.17 0.41
CA ALA A 164 -1.82 14.59 1.79
C ALA A 164 -0.56 15.42 2.03
N ASP A 165 -0.65 16.28 3.03
CA ASP A 165 0.49 17.02 3.57
C ASP A 165 0.93 16.36 4.88
N MET A 166 2.25 16.27 5.10
CA MET A 166 2.79 15.78 6.37
C MET A 166 2.64 16.85 7.43
N THR A 167 1.96 16.49 8.51
CA THR A 167 1.82 17.33 9.71
C THR A 167 2.98 17.13 10.68
N SER A 168 3.70 16.01 10.59
CA SER A 168 4.94 15.77 11.33
C SER A 168 5.93 14.91 10.53
N LEU A 169 7.22 15.06 10.84
CA LEU A 169 8.30 14.19 10.36
C LEU A 169 9.33 14.06 11.48
N GLU A 170 9.44 12.86 12.03
CA GLU A 170 10.17 12.56 13.25
C GLU A 170 11.04 11.31 13.09
N GLN A 171 11.91 11.06 14.07
CA GLN A 171 12.78 9.88 14.11
C GLN A 171 12.26 8.86 15.12
N GLY A 172 12.44 7.58 14.80
CA GLY A 172 11.99 6.45 15.60
C GLY A 172 10.50 6.15 15.45
N ARG A 173 10.08 4.95 15.87
CA ARG A 173 8.70 4.46 15.69
C ARG A 173 7.64 5.17 16.53
N GLY A 174 8.04 5.94 17.54
CA GLY A 174 7.10 6.52 18.51
C GLY A 174 6.23 5.44 19.16
N ASP A 175 4.91 5.65 19.13
CA ASP A 175 3.92 4.76 19.73
C ASP A 175 3.35 3.72 18.74
N LEU A 176 3.89 3.64 17.51
CA LEU A 176 3.58 2.54 16.61
C LEU A 176 4.11 1.23 17.21
N PRO A 177 3.38 0.11 17.06
CA PRO A 177 3.79 -1.15 17.65
C PRO A 177 5.08 -1.66 17.00
N GLU A 178 5.89 -2.33 17.82
CA GLU A 178 6.98 -3.16 17.30
C GLU A 178 6.38 -4.33 16.49
N ILE A 179 7.01 -4.65 15.37
CA ILE A 179 6.60 -5.76 14.49
C ILE A 179 7.77 -6.71 14.28
N GLN A 180 7.49 -7.94 13.86
CA GLN A 180 8.51 -8.95 13.60
C GLN A 180 8.50 -9.33 12.12
N GLU A 181 9.68 -9.63 11.57
CA GLU A 181 9.84 -9.99 10.15
C GLU A 181 9.16 -11.30 9.78
N ASP A 182 9.03 -12.23 10.72
CA ASP A 182 8.42 -13.54 10.53
C ASP A 182 6.89 -13.52 10.64
N TRP A 183 6.30 -12.37 11.01
CA TRP A 183 4.85 -12.26 11.09
C TRP A 183 4.21 -12.35 9.69
N PRO A 184 3.12 -13.12 9.54
CA PRO A 184 2.49 -13.32 8.25
C PRO A 184 1.88 -12.03 7.72
N THR A 185 2.04 -11.84 6.41
CA THR A 185 1.41 -10.80 5.59
C THR A 185 0.84 -11.45 4.34
N MET A 186 0.11 -10.67 3.54
CA MET A 186 -0.24 -11.06 2.17
C MET A 186 1.00 -11.21 1.28
#